data_AF-A0A6N2W296-F1
#
_entry.id   AF-A0A6N2W296-F1
#
_cell.length_a   1.000
_cell.length_b   1.000
_cell.length_c   1.000
_cell.angle_alpha   90.00
_cell.angle_beta   90.00
_cell.angle_gamma   90.00
#
_symmetry.space_group_name_H-M   'P 1'
#
loop_
_entity.id
_entity.type
_entity.pdbx_description
1 polymer ?
#
loop_
_entity_poly.entity_id
_entity_poly.type
_entity_poly.pdbx_seq_one_letter_code
_entity_poly.pdbx_strand_id
1 'polypeptide(L)'
;MEKKLQTLKNILDSSRYTVALCGSGILKECGYPGILSLDIAYDIENRYGDSPEYIYSSAYFSTRPEKFFKFYKSEILDKDLEPSETFYALAELEKQEKLQTIISKNSFSLSERAGCKHVYNIYGTIHKNICTHCGKEYPVEFVKTSPSVPLCEECGHIIRPNVKLFGEMLDHEIIANLVFLDTPKNVLPKILEH
;
A
#
# COMPACT_ATOMS: atom_id res chain seq x y z
N MET A 1 1.60 31.65 5.01
CA MET A 1 0.83 30.38 5.04
C MET A 1 -0.52 30.56 4.35
N GLU A 2 -1.27 31.59 4.72
CA GLU A 2 -2.61 31.92 4.19
C GLU A 2 -2.67 32.10 2.67
N LYS A 3 -1.70 32.80 2.06
CA LYS A 3 -1.62 32.94 0.59
C LYS A 3 -1.49 31.58 -0.13
N LYS A 4 -0.75 30.62 0.43
CA LYS A 4 -0.58 29.28 -0.18
C LYS A 4 -1.87 28.46 -0.10
N LEU A 5 -2.57 28.52 1.03
CA LEU A 5 -3.87 27.85 1.22
C LEU A 5 -4.92 28.42 0.26
N GLN A 6 -4.97 29.74 0.09
CA GLN A 6 -5.88 30.37 -0.87
C GLN A 6 -5.56 29.95 -2.31
N THR A 7 -4.27 29.89 -2.68
CA THR A 7 -3.86 29.39 -4.00
C THR A 7 -4.29 27.94 -4.21
N LEU A 8 -4.06 27.06 -3.22
CA LEU A 8 -4.47 25.66 -3.29
C LEU A 8 -6.00 25.53 -3.47
N LYS A 9 -6.77 26.29 -2.70
CA LYS A 9 -8.23 26.32 -2.80
C LYS A 9 -8.69 26.71 -4.21
N ASN A 10 -8.11 27.77 -4.78
CA ASN A 10 -8.45 28.21 -6.14
C ASN A 10 -8.09 27.16 -7.19
N ILE A 11 -6.98 26.43 -7.02
CA ILE A 11 -6.58 25.33 -7.92
C ILE A 11 -7.59 24.18 -7.81
N LEU A 12 -7.96 23.78 -6.59
CA LEU A 12 -8.94 22.72 -6.38
C LEU A 12 -10.33 23.09 -6.94
N ASP A 13 -10.77 24.34 -6.74
CA ASP A 13 -12.08 24.81 -7.21
C ASP A 13 -12.16 24.96 -8.74
N SER A 14 -11.02 25.14 -9.43
CA SER A 14 -10.96 25.26 -10.90
C SER A 14 -10.52 23.98 -11.61
N SER A 15 -10.08 22.97 -10.85
CA SER A 15 -9.65 21.68 -11.39
C SER A 15 -10.85 20.90 -11.94
N ARG A 16 -10.67 20.29 -13.10
CA ARG A 16 -11.64 19.34 -13.67
C ARG A 16 -11.38 17.90 -13.22
N TYR A 17 -10.12 17.60 -12.89
CA TYR A 17 -9.69 16.26 -12.51
C TYR A 17 -8.49 16.37 -11.56
N THR A 18 -8.72 16.09 -10.28
CA THR A 18 -7.73 16.16 -9.21
C THR A 18 -7.35 14.75 -8.78
N VAL A 19 -6.05 14.53 -8.66
CA VAL A 19 -5.46 13.27 -8.16
C VAL A 19 -4.63 13.56 -6.92
N ALA A 20 -4.83 12.79 -5.86
CA ALA A 20 -3.97 12.81 -4.68
C ALA A 20 -2.91 11.70 -4.77
N LEU A 21 -1.63 12.08 -4.64
CA LEU A 21 -0.51 11.13 -4.55
C LEU A 21 -0.13 10.96 -3.07
N CYS A 22 -0.48 9.82 -2.48
CA CYS A 22 -0.25 9.53 -1.07
C CYS A 22 0.98 8.63 -0.89
N GLY A 23 2.10 9.24 -0.50
CA GLY A 23 3.34 8.54 -0.12
C GLY A 23 3.34 8.07 1.34
N SER A 24 4.44 7.46 1.79
CA SER A 24 4.62 7.00 3.19
C SER A 24 4.61 8.14 4.22
N GLY A 25 4.92 9.37 3.81
CA GLY A 25 4.97 10.53 4.72
C GLY A 25 3.64 10.80 5.45
N ILE A 26 2.50 10.50 4.84
CA ILE A 26 1.18 10.66 5.46
C ILE A 26 0.98 9.70 6.66
N LEU A 27 1.70 8.57 6.69
CA LEU A 27 1.62 7.59 7.78
C LEU A 27 2.24 8.12 9.09
N LYS A 28 3.11 9.13 9.01
CA LYS A 28 3.70 9.76 10.20
C LYS A 28 2.63 10.35 11.11
N GLU A 29 1.57 10.90 10.54
CA GLU A 29 0.41 11.43 11.28
C GLU A 29 -0.42 10.32 11.94
N CYS A 30 -0.30 9.09 11.45
CA CYS A 30 -0.94 7.90 12.00
C CYS A 30 -0.05 7.19 13.03
N GLY A 31 1.06 7.81 13.46
CA GLY A 31 2.01 7.24 14.42
C GLY A 31 3.03 6.27 13.82
N TYR A 32 3.11 6.16 12.49
CA TYR A 32 4.04 5.24 11.83
C TYR A 32 4.88 5.91 10.75
N PRO A 33 6.13 6.30 11.04
CA PRO A 33 7.00 6.98 10.07
C PRO A 33 7.51 6.05 8.95
N GLY A 34 7.28 4.73 9.06
CA GLY A 34 7.70 3.73 8.09
C GLY A 34 9.10 3.16 8.36
N ILE A 35 9.32 1.93 7.90
CA ILE A 35 10.57 1.16 8.11
C ILE A 35 11.82 1.81 7.51
N LEU A 36 11.66 2.75 6.57
CA LEU A 36 12.77 3.45 5.92
C LEU A 36 13.06 4.84 6.51
N SER A 37 12.32 5.25 7.55
CA SER A 37 12.65 6.47 8.27
C SER A 37 13.97 6.28 9.01
N LEU A 38 14.85 7.29 8.99
CA LEU A 38 16.25 7.15 9.37
C LEU A 38 16.45 6.44 10.72
N ASP A 39 15.80 6.93 11.77
CA ASP A 39 15.95 6.38 13.13
C ASP A 39 15.40 4.95 13.24
N ILE A 40 14.27 4.67 12.58
CA ILE A 40 13.66 3.33 12.57
C ILE A 40 14.50 2.35 11.75
N ALA A 41 15.05 2.78 10.63
CA ALA A 41 15.89 1.96 9.78
C ALA A 41 17.16 1.52 10.51
N TYR A 42 17.82 2.45 11.22
CA TYR A 42 18.97 2.14 12.06
C TYR A 42 18.62 1.18 13.22
N ASP A 43 17.50 1.39 13.90
CA ASP A 43 17.03 0.47 14.94
C ASP A 43 16.77 -0.94 14.40
N ILE A 44 16.10 -1.04 13.24
CA ILE A 44 15.85 -2.32 12.56
C ILE A 44 17.16 -2.99 12.20
N GLU A 45 18.11 -2.28 11.58
CA GLU A 45 19.39 -2.86 11.17
C GLU A 45 20.16 -3.39 12.39
N ASN A 46 20.14 -2.68 13.51
CA ASN A 46 20.75 -3.15 14.76
C ASN A 46 20.06 -4.40 15.35
N ARG A 47 18.72 -4.48 15.27
CA ARG A 47 17.95 -5.62 15.84
C ARG A 47 17.94 -6.86 14.96
N TYR A 48 17.91 -6.69 13.64
CA TYR A 48 17.75 -7.78 12.68
C TYR A 48 19.05 -8.13 11.93
N GLY A 49 20.05 -7.26 11.94
CA GLY A 49 21.38 -7.47 11.34
C GLY A 49 21.45 -7.22 9.83
N ASP A 50 20.34 -6.87 9.20
CA ASP A 50 20.20 -6.55 7.78
C ASP A 50 19.37 -5.25 7.66
N SER A 51 19.56 -4.48 6.59
CA SER A 51 18.77 -3.26 6.37
C SER A 51 17.29 -3.57 6.14
N PRO A 52 16.34 -2.70 6.56
CA PRO A 52 14.91 -2.90 6.31
C PRO A 52 14.58 -3.08 4.82
N GLU A 53 15.28 -2.37 3.94
CA GLU A 53 15.11 -2.49 2.48
C GLU A 53 15.47 -3.89 1.99
N TYR A 54 16.58 -4.46 2.49
CA TYR A 54 16.99 -5.81 2.12
C TYR A 54 16.06 -6.86 2.71
N ILE A 55 15.69 -6.74 3.99
CA ILE A 55 14.74 -7.68 4.64
C ILE A 55 13.39 -7.65 3.91
N TYR A 56 12.91 -6.48 3.51
CA TYR A 56 11.62 -6.30 2.81
C TYR A 56 11.70 -6.48 1.28
N SER A 57 12.67 -7.27 0.80
CA SER A 57 12.85 -7.58 -0.62
C SER A 57 12.31 -8.95 -1.01
N SER A 58 11.98 -9.11 -2.30
CA SER A 58 11.54 -10.39 -2.87
C SER A 58 12.62 -11.48 -2.77
N ALA A 59 13.89 -11.11 -2.92
CA ALA A 59 15.02 -12.02 -2.77
C ALA A 59 15.13 -12.55 -1.33
N TYR A 60 14.94 -11.68 -0.33
CA TYR A 60 14.99 -12.07 1.08
C TYR A 60 13.79 -12.94 1.47
N PHE A 61 12.59 -12.60 1.01
CA PHE A 61 11.40 -13.44 1.17
C PHE A 61 11.64 -14.87 0.63
N SER A 62 12.23 -14.98 -0.57
CA SER A 62 12.44 -16.26 -1.25
C SER A 62 13.51 -17.13 -0.60
N THR A 63 14.56 -16.52 -0.06
CA THR A 63 15.74 -17.25 0.46
C THR A 63 15.74 -17.39 1.97
N ARG A 64 15.01 -16.54 2.70
CA ARG A 64 15.00 -16.45 4.17
C ARG A 64 13.57 -16.19 4.71
N PRO A 65 12.57 -17.01 4.35
CA PRO A 65 11.16 -16.73 4.66
C PRO A 65 10.88 -16.62 6.17
N GLU A 66 11.53 -17.42 7.02
CA GLU A 66 11.33 -17.35 8.48
C GLU A 66 11.71 -15.97 9.04
N LYS A 67 12.89 -15.46 8.65
CA LYS A 67 13.36 -14.13 9.07
C LYS A 67 12.48 -13.02 8.50
N PHE A 68 12.09 -13.15 7.23
CA PHE A 68 11.14 -12.23 6.59
C PHE A 68 9.83 -12.14 7.39
N PHE A 69 9.20 -13.27 7.72
CA PHE A 69 7.91 -13.25 8.43
C PHE A 69 8.04 -12.76 9.86
N LYS A 70 9.16 -13.03 10.54
CA LYS A 70 9.42 -12.44 11.87
C LYS A 70 9.46 -10.92 11.80
N PHE A 71 10.20 -10.37 10.85
CA PHE A 71 10.27 -8.93 10.60
C PHE A 71 8.91 -8.36 10.17
N TYR A 72 8.26 -8.98 9.18
CA TYR A 72 7.01 -8.50 8.60
C TYR A 72 5.88 -8.42 9.63
N LYS A 73 5.75 -9.45 10.49
CA LYS A 73 4.75 -9.43 11.56
C LYS A 73 5.02 -8.29 12.55
N SER A 74 6.24 -8.21 13.07
CA SER A 74 6.61 -7.26 14.13
C SER A 74 6.64 -5.79 13.68
N GLU A 75 7.20 -5.53 12.49
CA GLU A 75 7.45 -4.16 12.01
C GLU A 75 6.33 -3.61 11.13
N ILE A 76 5.43 -4.47 10.62
CA ILE A 76 4.35 -4.07 9.71
C ILE A 76 2.97 -4.53 10.22
N LEU A 77 2.72 -5.83 10.44
CA LEU A 77 1.36 -6.32 10.76
C LEU A 77 0.90 -6.01 12.19
N ASP A 78 1.83 -5.86 13.13
CA ASP A 78 1.54 -5.49 14.52
C ASP A 78 1.26 -3.99 14.67
N LYS A 79 1.33 -3.22 13.58
CA LYS A 79 1.01 -1.79 13.59
C LYS A 79 -0.49 -1.60 13.44
N ASP A 80 -1.13 -1.23 14.55
CA ASP A 80 -2.54 -0.86 14.57
C ASP A 80 -2.68 0.63 14.22
N LEU A 81 -2.72 0.92 12.93
CA LEU A 81 -2.81 2.29 12.43
C LEU A 81 -4.27 2.68 12.24
N GLU A 82 -4.67 3.86 12.70
CA GLU A 82 -5.96 4.46 12.38
C GLU A 82 -5.79 5.63 11.38
N PRO A 83 -6.77 5.89 10.50
CA PRO A 83 -6.70 7.02 9.60
C PRO A 83 -6.61 8.35 10.37
N SER A 84 -5.66 9.21 9.99
CA SER A 84 -5.56 10.59 10.50
C SER A 84 -6.60 11.51 9.86
N GLU A 85 -6.73 12.73 10.40
CA GLU A 85 -7.56 13.81 9.83
C GLU A 85 -7.30 14.06 8.35
N THR A 86 -6.08 13.87 7.87
CA THR A 86 -5.74 14.02 6.45
C THR A 86 -6.48 13.01 5.59
N PHE A 87 -6.65 11.76 6.04
CA PHE A 87 -7.41 10.76 5.30
C PHE A 87 -8.90 11.07 5.27
N TYR A 88 -9.48 11.54 6.39
CA TYR A 88 -10.87 11.98 6.42
C TYR A 88 -11.10 13.22 5.55
N ALA A 89 -10.13 14.14 5.48
CA ALA A 89 -10.20 15.29 4.57
C ALA A 89 -10.16 14.85 3.09
N LEU A 90 -9.38 13.83 2.73
CA LEU A 90 -9.40 13.25 1.39
C LEU A 90 -10.77 12.63 1.07
N ALA A 91 -11.37 11.90 2.01
CA ALA A 91 -12.71 11.32 1.84
C ALA A 91 -13.78 12.42 1.63
N GLU A 92 -13.71 13.52 2.37
CA GLU A 92 -14.63 14.65 2.20
C GLU A 92 -14.42 15.37 0.86
N LEU A 93 -13.16 15.56 0.41
CA LEU A 93 -12.88 16.11 -0.91
C LEU A 93 -13.39 15.22 -2.05
N GLU A 94 -13.30 13.90 -1.89
CA GLU A 94 -13.86 12.95 -2.84
C GLU A 94 -15.40 13.05 -2.88
N LYS A 95 -16.03 13.11 -1.70
CA LYS A 95 -17.49 13.28 -1.57
C LYS A 95 -18.01 14.58 -2.19
N GLN A 96 -17.20 15.64 -2.16
CA GLN A 96 -17.49 16.92 -2.82
C GLN A 96 -17.16 16.94 -4.32
N GLU A 97 -16.75 15.81 -4.90
CA GLU A 97 -16.32 15.68 -6.30
C GLU A 97 -15.14 16.59 -6.66
N LYS A 98 -14.35 17.02 -5.66
CA LYS A 98 -13.13 17.81 -5.85
C LYS A 98 -11.87 16.97 -5.98
N LEU A 99 -11.96 15.69 -5.62
CA LEU A 99 -10.92 14.69 -5.72
C LEU A 99 -11.48 13.46 -6.43
N GLN A 100 -10.91 13.12 -7.59
CA GLN A 100 -11.42 12.03 -8.43
C GLN A 100 -10.73 10.71 -8.14
N THR A 101 -9.47 10.75 -7.70
CA THR A 101 -8.68 9.53 -7.52
C THR A 101 -7.55 9.75 -6.50
N ILE A 102 -7.28 8.70 -5.73
CA ILE A 102 -6.13 8.61 -4.84
C ILE A 102 -5.19 7.52 -5.36
N ILE A 103 -3.91 7.84 -5.49
CA ILE A 103 -2.84 6.88 -5.77
C ILE A 103 -2.07 6.68 -4.46
N SER A 104 -2.22 5.52 -3.85
CA SER A 104 -1.63 5.18 -2.57
C SER A 104 -0.40 4.28 -2.74
N LYS A 105 0.70 4.67 -2.10
CA LYS A 105 1.91 3.85 -1.95
C LYS A 105 1.99 3.13 -0.61
N ASN A 106 0.98 3.25 0.25
CA ASN A 106 0.94 2.53 1.52
C ASN A 106 0.08 1.26 1.40
N SER A 107 0.37 0.25 2.22
CA SER A 107 -0.30 -1.06 2.17
C SER A 107 -1.35 -1.25 3.28
N PHE A 108 -1.64 -0.20 4.06
CA PHE A 108 -2.53 -0.27 5.23
C PHE A 108 -4.01 0.00 4.88
N SER A 109 -4.30 0.42 3.64
CA SER A 109 -5.64 0.78 3.15
C SER A 109 -6.32 1.87 3.98
N LEU A 110 -5.55 2.85 4.49
CA LEU A 110 -6.07 3.91 5.36
C LEU A 110 -7.02 4.87 4.64
N SER A 111 -6.82 5.11 3.34
CA SER A 111 -7.73 5.93 2.53
C SER A 111 -9.11 5.29 2.43
N GLU A 112 -9.15 3.98 2.13
CA GLU A 112 -10.41 3.23 2.05
C GLU A 112 -11.09 3.13 3.42
N ARG A 113 -10.31 2.90 4.48
CA ARG A 113 -10.82 2.88 5.86
C ARG A 113 -11.39 4.22 6.31
N ALA A 114 -10.86 5.34 5.80
CA ALA A 114 -11.43 6.68 6.02
C ALA A 114 -12.68 6.97 5.15
N GLY A 115 -13.05 6.06 4.25
CA GLY A 115 -14.25 6.17 3.40
C GLY A 115 -14.00 6.56 1.95
N CYS A 116 -12.74 6.68 1.51
CA CYS A 116 -12.43 6.93 0.10
C CYS A 116 -12.79 5.72 -0.76
N LYS A 117 -13.36 5.94 -1.94
CA LYS A 117 -13.84 4.86 -2.84
C LYS A 117 -12.94 4.65 -4.04
N HIS A 118 -12.32 5.69 -4.58
CA HIS A 118 -11.48 5.64 -5.78
C HIS A 118 -10.01 5.65 -5.41
N VAL A 119 -9.52 4.52 -4.88
CA VAL A 119 -8.14 4.35 -4.42
C VAL A 119 -7.42 3.29 -5.24
N TYR A 120 -6.27 3.65 -5.79
CA TYR A 120 -5.33 2.72 -6.41
C TYR A 120 -4.15 2.48 -5.48
N ASN A 121 -4.13 1.30 -4.84
CA ASN A 121 -3.02 0.86 -4.01
C ASN A 121 -1.94 0.23 -4.87
N ILE A 122 -1.00 1.04 -5.36
CA ILE A 122 0.02 0.56 -6.31
C ILE A 122 1.03 -0.40 -5.68
N TYR A 123 1.13 -0.41 -4.35
CA TYR A 123 1.98 -1.34 -3.58
C TYR A 123 1.18 -2.49 -2.95
N GLY A 124 -0.07 -2.70 -3.34
CA GLY A 124 -0.94 -3.74 -2.79
C GLY A 124 -1.41 -3.44 -1.37
N THR A 125 -1.88 -4.46 -0.67
CA THR A 125 -2.51 -4.34 0.66
C THR A 125 -2.09 -5.49 1.58
N ILE A 126 -1.89 -5.20 2.87
CA ILE A 126 -1.60 -6.22 3.88
C ILE A 126 -2.82 -7.11 4.18
N HIS A 127 -4.02 -6.61 3.87
CA HIS A 127 -5.29 -7.25 4.21
C HIS A 127 -5.61 -8.49 3.37
N LYS A 128 -4.92 -8.64 2.24
CA LYS A 128 -5.01 -9.80 1.34
C LYS A 128 -3.65 -10.46 1.23
N ASN A 129 -3.61 -11.78 1.33
CA ASN A 129 -2.39 -12.57 1.25
C ASN A 129 -2.67 -13.76 0.34
N ILE A 130 -1.70 -14.20 -0.46
CA ILE A 130 -1.96 -15.10 -1.57
C ILE A 130 -1.03 -16.32 -1.47
N CYS A 131 -1.58 -17.52 -1.61
CA CYS A 131 -0.76 -18.72 -1.77
C CYS A 131 0.06 -18.62 -3.06
N THR A 132 1.37 -18.83 -2.97
CA THR A 132 2.30 -18.74 -4.11
C THR A 132 2.11 -19.80 -5.18
N HIS A 133 1.29 -20.83 -4.91
CA HIS A 133 1.03 -21.93 -5.84
C HIS A 133 -0.41 -21.94 -6.37
N CYS A 134 -1.41 -22.04 -5.49
CA CYS A 134 -2.81 -22.18 -5.92
C CYS A 134 -3.57 -20.85 -6.03
N GLY A 135 -2.97 -19.73 -5.62
CA GLY A 135 -3.63 -18.41 -5.69
C GLY A 135 -4.72 -18.17 -4.64
N LYS A 136 -4.98 -19.12 -3.72
CA LYS A 136 -5.97 -18.93 -2.64
C LYS A 136 -5.64 -17.70 -1.79
N GLU A 137 -6.65 -16.86 -1.55
CA GLU A 137 -6.54 -15.67 -0.71
C GLU A 137 -6.72 -16.00 0.77
N TYR A 138 -5.96 -15.29 1.61
CA TYR A 138 -5.95 -15.40 3.05
C TYR A 138 -6.01 -14.01 3.70
N PRO A 139 -6.80 -13.83 4.78
CA PRO A 139 -6.85 -12.57 5.50
C PRO A 139 -5.54 -12.32 6.27
N VAL A 140 -5.26 -11.05 6.58
CA VAL A 140 -4.07 -10.65 7.36
C VAL A 140 -3.94 -11.41 8.69
N GLU A 141 -5.06 -11.66 9.36
CA GLU A 141 -5.08 -12.37 10.64
C GLU A 141 -4.53 -13.80 10.55
N PHE A 142 -4.74 -14.49 9.43
CA PHE A 142 -4.17 -15.82 9.20
C PHE A 142 -2.63 -15.77 9.18
N VAL A 143 -2.07 -14.76 8.50
CA VAL A 143 -0.62 -14.55 8.45
C VAL A 143 -0.09 -14.11 9.81
N LYS A 144 -0.75 -13.14 10.46
CA LYS A 144 -0.35 -12.55 11.74
C LYS A 144 -0.28 -13.59 12.86
N THR A 145 -1.30 -14.44 12.97
CA THR A 145 -1.43 -15.44 14.03
C THR A 145 -0.67 -16.74 13.77
N SER A 146 -0.17 -16.97 12.55
CA SER A 146 0.63 -18.15 12.24
C SER A 146 1.88 -18.21 13.14
N PRO A 147 2.19 -19.35 13.77
CA PRO A 147 3.36 -19.48 14.64
C PRO A 147 4.69 -19.47 13.87
N SER A 148 4.65 -19.71 12.56
CA SER A 148 5.84 -19.79 11.70
C SER A 148 5.55 -19.15 10.34
N VAL A 149 6.27 -19.58 9.30
CA VAL A 149 5.97 -19.21 7.91
C VAL A 149 4.55 -19.68 7.59
N PRO A 150 3.64 -18.79 7.17
CA PRO A 150 2.26 -19.18 6.88
C PRO A 150 2.24 -20.09 5.64
N LEU A 151 1.59 -21.25 5.78
CA LEU A 151 1.42 -22.24 4.72
C LEU A 151 -0.04 -22.34 4.33
N CYS A 152 -0.28 -22.54 3.04
CA CYS A 152 -1.60 -22.73 2.48
C CYS A 152 -2.20 -24.06 2.97
N GLU A 153 -3.41 -23.99 3.49
CA GLU A 153 -4.16 -25.15 3.99
C GLU A 153 -4.54 -26.15 2.89
N GLU A 154 -4.59 -25.72 1.62
CA GLU A 154 -4.98 -26.58 0.49
C GLU A 154 -3.80 -27.32 -0.15
N CYS A 155 -2.63 -26.67 -0.23
CA CYS A 155 -1.50 -27.19 -1.02
C CYS A 155 -0.14 -27.11 -0.32
N GLY A 156 -0.10 -26.67 0.94
CA GLY A 156 1.12 -26.63 1.76
C GLY A 156 2.17 -25.60 1.35
N HIS A 157 1.94 -24.82 0.28
CA HIS A 157 2.88 -23.80 -0.20
C HIS A 157 2.78 -22.50 0.61
N ILE A 158 3.87 -21.73 0.63
CA ILE A 158 3.96 -20.48 1.38
C ILE A 158 2.86 -19.49 0.93
N ILE A 159 2.23 -18.85 1.91
CA ILE A 159 1.35 -17.70 1.68
C ILE A 159 2.22 -16.45 1.70
N ARG A 160 2.25 -15.70 0.61
CA ARG A 160 2.98 -14.42 0.53
C ARG A 160 2.04 -13.25 0.82
N PRO A 161 2.56 -12.15 1.39
CA PRO A 161 1.82 -10.91 1.43
C PRO A 161 1.46 -10.38 0.04
N ASN A 162 0.25 -9.84 -0.14
CA ASN A 162 -0.14 -9.17 -1.39
C ASN A 162 0.31 -7.70 -1.38
N VAL A 163 1.59 -7.51 -1.10
CA VAL A 163 2.28 -6.21 -1.15
C VAL A 163 3.44 -6.31 -2.11
N LYS A 164 3.86 -5.16 -2.64
CA LYS A 164 5.07 -5.07 -3.45
C LYS A 164 6.30 -5.02 -2.54
N LEU A 165 7.18 -5.98 -2.72
CA LEU A 165 8.49 -6.04 -2.08
C LEU A 165 9.54 -5.31 -2.92
N PHE A 166 10.65 -4.94 -2.31
CA PHE A 166 11.79 -4.41 -3.07
C PHE A 166 12.26 -5.43 -4.11
N GLY A 167 12.56 -4.92 -5.31
CA GLY A 167 12.92 -5.74 -6.47
C GLY A 167 11.73 -6.26 -7.29
N GLU A 168 10.49 -6.00 -6.89
CA GLU A 168 9.31 -6.41 -7.67
C GLU A 168 8.77 -5.30 -8.58
N MET A 169 8.20 -5.70 -9.71
CA MET A 169 7.47 -4.78 -10.58
C MET A 169 6.11 -4.43 -10.00
N LEU A 170 5.70 -3.18 -10.21
CA LEU A 170 4.33 -2.75 -9.93
C LEU A 170 3.35 -3.47 -10.84
N ASP A 171 2.10 -3.52 -10.40
CA ASP A 171 1.03 -4.13 -11.17
C ASP A 171 0.77 -3.33 -12.44
N HIS A 172 1.04 -3.93 -13.60
CA HIS A 172 0.90 -3.27 -14.90
C HIS A 172 -0.54 -2.86 -15.21
N GLU A 173 -1.54 -3.61 -14.76
CA GLU A 173 -2.94 -3.26 -14.99
C GLU A 173 -3.33 -2.04 -14.16
N ILE A 174 -2.92 -1.99 -12.88
CA ILE A 174 -3.12 -0.81 -12.04
C ILE A 174 -2.44 0.40 -12.68
N ILE A 175 -1.18 0.28 -13.10
CA ILE A 175 -0.44 1.38 -13.72
C ILE A 175 -1.09 1.82 -15.04
N ALA A 176 -1.53 0.89 -15.89
CA ALA A 176 -2.22 1.23 -17.13
C ALA A 176 -3.53 1.98 -16.85
N ASN A 177 -4.34 1.51 -15.90
CA ASN A 177 -5.58 2.18 -15.50
C ASN A 177 -5.32 3.61 -14.98
N LEU A 178 -4.19 3.85 -14.30
CA LEU A 178 -3.79 5.18 -13.85
C LEU A 178 -3.43 6.14 -15.00
N VAL A 179 -2.87 5.64 -16.10
CA VAL A 179 -2.56 6.46 -17.29
C VAL A 179 -3.85 6.87 -18.02
N PHE A 180 -4.89 6.04 -17.96
CA PHE A 180 -6.13 6.23 -18.69
C PHE A 180 -7.30 6.76 -17.83
N LEU A 181 -7.03 7.35 -16.67
CA LEU A 181 -8.05 7.82 -15.72
C LEU A 181 -9.09 8.79 -16.29
N ASP A 182 -8.69 9.61 -17.27
CA ASP A 182 -9.56 10.61 -17.92
C ASP A 182 -10.12 10.13 -19.28
N THR A 183 -9.86 8.87 -19.64
CA THR A 183 -10.35 8.28 -20.89
C THR A 183 -11.72 7.66 -20.65
N PRO A 184 -12.75 7.97 -21.47
CA PRO A 184 -14.02 7.26 -21.38
C PRO A 184 -13.76 5.75 -21.46
N LYS A 185 -14.41 4.95 -20.60
CA LYS A 185 -14.24 3.48 -20.55
C LYS A 185 -14.39 2.80 -21.92
N ASN A 186 -15.05 3.44 -22.87
CA ASN A 186 -15.31 2.97 -24.23
C ASN A 186 -14.14 3.22 -25.21
N VAL A 187 -13.05 3.86 -24.75
CA VAL A 187 -11.89 4.25 -25.57
C VAL A 187 -10.61 3.55 -25.08
N LEU A 188 -10.67 2.73 -24.03
CA LEU A 188 -9.55 1.86 -23.67
C LEU A 188 -9.26 0.95 -24.87
N PRO A 189 -8.08 1.05 -25.49
CA PRO A 189 -7.75 0.19 -26.61
C PRO A 189 -7.75 -1.26 -26.10
N LYS A 190 -8.36 -2.16 -26.88
CA LYS A 190 -8.32 -3.63 -26.69
C LYS A 190 -6.88 -4.14 -26.77
N ILE A 191 -6.02 -3.80 -25.82
CA ILE A 191 -4.61 -4.20 -25.77
C ILE A 191 -4.43 -5.47 -24.94
N LEU A 192 -5.47 -5.94 -24.24
CA LEU A 192 -5.39 -7.08 -23.31
C LEU A 192 -6.20 -8.32 -23.75
N GLU A 193 -6.60 -8.41 -25.02
CA GLU A 193 -7.20 -9.63 -25.59
C GLU A 193 -6.17 -10.46 -26.38
N HIS A 194 -4.94 -10.67 -25.87
CA HIS A 194 -3.98 -11.64 -26.43
C HIS A 194 -3.13 -12.31 -25.35
#